data_AF-A0A838QKJ7-F1
#
_entry.id   AF-A0A838QKJ7-F1
#
_cell.length_a   1.000
_cell.length_b   1.000
_cell.length_c   1.000
_cell.angle_alpha   90.00
_cell.angle_beta   90.00
_cell.angle_gamma   90.00
#
_symmetry.space_group_name_H-M   'P 1'
#
loop_
_entity.id
_entity.type
_entity.pdbx_description
1 polymer ?
#
loop_
_entity_poly.entity_id
_entity_poly.type
_entity_poly.pdbx_seq_one_letter_code
_entity_poly.pdbx_strand_id
1 'polypeptide(L)'
;TPFRVTGRTQQEVWAGLGDYDLRPVLPRLNIPVIVLHGESDPIPIETARQVAELLRAEFHPLPECGHVPYVEAFEEFVRLLDEFLRADQ
;
A
#
# COMPACT_ATOMS: atom_id res chain seq x y z
N THR A 1 -22.75 -17.39 15.33
CA THR A 1 -23.19 -16.35 14.38
C THR A 1 -22.21 -16.26 13.24
N PRO A 2 -22.64 -15.86 12.04
CA PRO A 2 -21.79 -15.74 10.85
C PRO A 2 -20.50 -14.94 11.13
N PHE A 3 -20.61 -13.84 11.89
CA PHE A 3 -19.48 -13.00 12.32
C PHE A 3 -18.33 -13.77 13.02
N ARG A 4 -18.64 -14.76 13.88
CA ARG A 4 -17.60 -15.56 14.58
C ARG A 4 -16.92 -16.59 13.68
N VAL A 5 -17.57 -16.99 12.59
CA VAL A 5 -16.97 -17.92 11.62
C VAL A 5 -15.99 -17.15 10.74
N THR A 6 -16.42 -16.01 10.19
CA THR A 6 -15.56 -15.14 9.36
C THR A 6 -14.32 -14.66 10.10
N GLY A 7 -14.46 -14.22 11.36
CA GLY A 7 -13.32 -13.75 12.15
C GLY A 7 -12.26 -14.84 12.41
N ARG A 8 -12.68 -16.09 12.66
CA ARG A 8 -11.75 -17.22 12.83
C ARG A 8 -11.03 -17.53 11.53
N THR A 9 -11.74 -17.62 10.40
CA THR A 9 -11.11 -17.86 9.11
C THR A 9 -10.09 -16.77 8.77
N GLN A 10 -10.40 -15.49 9.03
CA GLN A 10 -9.45 -14.39 8.84
C GLN A 10 -8.20 -14.56 9.72
N GLN A 11 -8.37 -14.89 11.00
CA GLN A 11 -7.25 -15.13 11.91
C GLN A 11 -6.35 -16.29 11.44
N GLU A 12 -6.94 -17.41 11.02
CA GLU A 12 -6.17 -18.55 10.49
C GLU A 12 -5.42 -18.20 9.20
N VAL A 13 -6.01 -17.37 8.33
CA VAL A 13 -5.33 -16.86 7.12
C VAL A 13 -4.12 -16.00 7.49
N TRP A 14 -4.29 -15.05 8.42
CA TRP A 14 -3.20 -14.20 8.90
C TRP A 14 -2.11 -15.03 9.60
N ALA A 15 -2.50 -15.99 10.43
CA ALA A 15 -1.55 -16.91 11.08
C ALA A 15 -0.80 -17.78 10.07
N GLY A 16 -1.46 -18.17 8.98
CA GLY A 16 -0.86 -18.95 7.90
C GLY A 16 0.27 -18.24 7.15
N LEU A 17 0.36 -16.91 7.24
CA LEU A 17 1.49 -16.16 6.69
C LEU A 17 2.78 -16.36 7.51
N GLY A 18 2.69 -16.76 8.78
CA GLY A 18 3.86 -16.91 9.65
C GLY A 18 4.71 -15.63 9.68
N ASP A 19 6.02 -15.78 9.48
CA ASP A 19 6.99 -14.67 9.47
C ASP A 19 7.17 -14.04 8.08
N TYR A 20 6.10 -13.98 7.27
CA TYR A 20 6.18 -13.44 5.90
C TYR A 20 6.63 -11.97 5.91
N ASP A 21 7.84 -11.73 5.39
CA ASP A 21 8.45 -10.42 5.33
C ASP A 21 9.09 -10.17 3.97
N LEU A 22 8.54 -9.20 3.23
CA LEU A 22 9.06 -8.79 1.93
C LEU A 22 10.16 -7.72 2.04
N ARG A 23 10.33 -7.05 3.19
CA ARG A 23 11.30 -5.96 3.34
C ARG A 23 12.73 -6.34 2.92
N PRO A 24 13.25 -7.56 3.17
CA PRO A 24 14.58 -7.94 2.74
C PRO A 24 14.75 -8.05 1.21
N VAL A 25 13.65 -8.26 0.47
CA VAL A 25 13.69 -8.46 -0.99
C VAL A 25 13.29 -7.22 -1.78
N LEU A 26 12.55 -6.27 -1.20
CA LEU A 26 12.17 -5.02 -1.87
C LEU A 26 13.37 -4.27 -2.49
N PRO A 27 14.55 -4.15 -1.85
CA PRO A 27 15.70 -3.45 -2.43
C PRO A 27 16.30 -4.12 -3.68
N ARG A 28 15.86 -5.34 -4.02
CA ARG A 28 16.32 -6.07 -5.22
C ARG A 28 15.50 -5.72 -6.46
N LEU A 29 14.37 -5.04 -6.31
CA LEU A 29 13.51 -4.64 -7.43
C LEU A 29 14.14 -3.46 -8.17
N ASN A 30 14.43 -3.64 -9.46
CA ASN A 30 14.98 -2.61 -10.34
C ASN A 30 13.94 -2.24 -11.41
N ILE A 31 12.79 -1.77 -10.95
CA ILE A 31 11.67 -1.34 -11.79
C ILE A 31 11.19 0.04 -11.28
N PRO A 32 10.58 0.87 -12.14
CA PRO A 32 9.93 2.09 -11.68
C PRO A 32 8.82 1.77 -10.69
N VAL A 33 8.76 2.51 -9.57
CA VAL A 33 7.73 2.36 -8.54
C VAL A 33 7.36 3.72 -7.96
N ILE A 34 6.07 3.90 -7.67
CA ILE A 34 5.54 4.93 -6.77
C ILE A 34 4.78 4.27 -5.63
N VAL A 35 4.71 4.93 -4.47
CA VAL A 35 3.96 4.47 -3.31
C VAL A 35 2.97 5.55 -2.88
N LEU A 36 1.69 5.21 -2.83
CA LEU A 36 0.62 6.12 -2.38
C LEU A 36 0.05 5.60 -1.06
N HIS A 37 -0.31 6.50 -0.14
CA HIS A 37 -0.93 6.13 1.12
C HIS A 37 -1.84 7.25 1.66
N GLY A 38 -3.06 6.91 2.10
CA GLY A 38 -3.95 7.87 2.72
C GLY A 38 -3.52 8.24 4.14
N GLU A 39 -3.46 9.52 4.48
CA GLU A 39 -3.05 9.97 5.81
C GLU A 39 -4.01 9.54 6.94
N SER A 40 -5.25 9.20 6.58
CA SER A 40 -6.29 8.72 7.50
C SER A 40 -6.48 7.19 7.47
N ASP A 41 -5.59 6.45 6.80
CA ASP A 41 -5.63 4.98 6.79
C ASP A 41 -5.42 4.43 8.22
N PRO A 42 -6.22 3.44 8.67
CA PRO A 42 -5.96 2.74 9.93
C PRO A 42 -4.61 2.01 9.98
N ILE A 43 -4.00 1.71 8.83
CA ILE A 43 -2.64 1.19 8.73
C ILE A 43 -1.66 2.36 8.86
N PRO A 44 -0.64 2.27 9.74
CA PRO A 44 0.31 3.37 9.94
C PRO A 44 1.07 3.76 8.67
N ILE A 45 1.06 5.06 8.36
CA ILE A 45 1.72 5.66 7.20
C ILE A 45 3.23 5.40 7.15
N GLU A 46 3.87 5.20 8.31
CA GLU A 46 5.28 4.87 8.41
C GLU A 46 5.61 3.55 7.70
N THR A 47 4.64 2.62 7.63
CA THR A 47 4.80 1.36 6.91
C THR A 47 4.96 1.62 5.41
N ALA A 48 4.10 2.49 4.84
CA ALA A 48 4.19 2.86 3.43
C ALA A 48 5.46 3.68 3.14
N ARG A 49 5.83 4.60 4.03
CA ARG A 49 7.09 5.35 3.92
C ARG A 49 8.32 4.42 3.93
N GLN A 50 8.35 3.42 4.81
CA GLN A 50 9.42 2.42 4.84
C GLN A 50 9.50 1.62 3.53
N VAL A 51 8.35 1.23 2.98
CA VAL A 51 8.29 0.54 1.69
C VAL A 51 8.86 1.42 0.57
N ALA A 52 8.51 2.70 0.54
CA ALA A 52 9.04 3.65 -0.44
C ALA A 52 10.57 3.80 -0.32
N GLU A 53 11.09 3.91 0.90
CA GLU A 53 12.54 3.97 1.16
C GLU A 53 13.26 2.70 0.67
N LEU A 54 12.73 1.51 0.98
CA LEU A 54 13.32 0.24 0.55
C LEU A 54 13.31 0.06 -0.97
N LEU A 55 12.29 0.59 -1.64
CA LEU A 55 12.14 0.55 -3.10
C LEU A 55 12.86 1.71 -3.81
N ARG A 56 13.33 2.72 -3.09
CA ARG A 56 13.79 4.00 -3.65
C ARG A 56 12.72 4.65 -4.54
N ALA A 57 11.46 4.52 -4.14
CA ALA A 57 10.29 5.00 -4.85
C ALA A 57 9.90 6.40 -4.39
N GLU A 58 9.18 7.13 -5.24
CA GLU A 58 8.49 8.35 -4.82
C GLU A 58 7.32 8.00 -3.87
N PHE A 59 7.16 8.79 -2.82
CA PHE A 59 6.13 8.59 -1.81
C PHE A 59 5.11 9.73 -1.83
N HIS A 60 3.84 9.37 -2.00
CA HIS A 60 2.72 10.29 -2.10
C HIS A 60 1.74 10.07 -0.93
N PRO A 61 1.88 10.81 0.18
CA PRO A 61 0.84 10.88 1.20
C PRO A 61 -0.37 11.61 0.61
N LEU A 62 -1.57 11.07 0.82
CA LEU A 62 -2.83 11.64 0.33
C LEU A 62 -3.61 12.23 1.50
N PRO A 63 -3.71 13.57 1.60
CA PRO A 63 -4.48 14.24 2.63
C PRO A 63 -5.95 13.84 2.58
N GLU A 64 -6.61 13.79 3.74
CA GLU A 64 -8.06 13.51 3.87
C GLU A 64 -8.51 12.17 3.22
N CYS A 65 -7.57 11.26 2.96
CA CYS A 65 -7.82 9.95 2.36
C CYS A 65 -7.61 8.82 3.36
N GLY A 66 -8.54 7.86 3.40
CA GLY A 66 -8.42 6.63 4.17
C GLY A 66 -7.71 5.51 3.41
N HIS A 67 -8.21 4.29 3.59
CA HIS A 67 -7.56 3.05 3.14
C HIS A 67 -7.69 2.75 1.65
N VAL A 68 -8.66 3.36 0.96
CA VAL A 68 -8.95 3.06 -0.45
C VAL A 68 -8.84 4.32 -1.33
N PRO A 69 -7.61 4.80 -1.60
CA PRO A 69 -7.35 5.99 -2.42
C PRO A 69 -8.05 6.03 -3.78
N TYR A 70 -8.17 4.87 -4.44
CA TYR A 70 -8.84 4.73 -5.73
C TYR A 70 -10.38 4.93 -5.65
N VAL A 71 -10.94 5.12 -4.45
CA VAL A 71 -12.34 5.51 -4.23
C VAL A 71 -12.42 6.87 -3.53
N GLU A 72 -11.62 7.06 -2.47
CA GLU A 72 -11.71 8.23 -1.58
C GLU A 72 -11.02 9.48 -2.16
N ALA A 73 -9.95 9.30 -2.93
CA ALA A 73 -9.15 10.37 -3.54
C ALA A 73 -8.99 10.12 -5.05
N PHE A 74 -10.08 9.76 -5.72
CA PHE A 74 -10.08 9.24 -7.09
C PHE A 74 -9.33 10.13 -8.09
N GLU A 75 -9.59 11.44 -8.08
CA GLU A 75 -8.95 12.37 -9.03
C GLU A 75 -7.43 12.41 -8.84
N GLU A 76 -6.97 12.48 -7.61
CA GLU A 76 -5.54 12.52 -7.27
C GLU A 76 -4.86 11.17 -7.54
N PHE A 77 -5.53 10.06 -7.21
CA PHE A 77 -5.06 8.72 -7.54
C PHE A 77 -4.87 8.55 -9.06
N VAL A 78 -5.85 8.96 -9.87
CA VAL A 78 -5.78 8.87 -11.34
C VAL A 78 -4.69 9.78 -11.88
N ARG A 79 -4.55 11.01 -11.37
CA ARG A 79 -3.49 11.94 -11.77
C ARG A 79 -2.09 11.34 -11.58
N LEU A 80 -1.82 10.81 -10.38
CA LEU A 80 -0.54 10.17 -10.04
C LEU A 80 -0.27 8.92 -10.88
N LEU A 81 -1.30 8.11 -11.11
CA LEU A 81 -1.20 6.91 -11.94
C LEU A 81 -0.90 7.28 -13.40
N ASP A 82 -1.57 8.27 -13.95
CA ASP A 82 -1.33 8.74 -15.33
C ASP A 82 0.07 9.33 -15.49
N GLU A 83 0.56 10.10 -14.52
CA GLU A 83 1.93 10.63 -14.51
C GLU A 83 2.97 9.50 -14.50
N PHE A 84 2.76 8.51 -13.64
CA PHE A 84 3.64 7.33 -13.56
C PHE A 84 3.66 6.53 -14.87
N LEU A 85 2.51 6.26 -15.47
CA LEU A 85 2.41 5.47 -16.70
C LEU A 85 2.97 6.20 -17.94
N ARG A 86 3.08 7.53 -17.90
CA ARG A 86 3.66 8.35 -18.98
C ARG A 86 5.16 8.53 -18.86
N ALA A 87 5.76 8.32 -17.69
CA ALA A 87 7.17 8.62 -17.43
C ALA A 87 8.17 7.84 -18.29
N ASP A 88 7.74 6.72 -18.90
CA ASP A 88 8.54 5.86 -19.78
C ASP A 88 8.16 5.95 -21.29
N GLN A 89 7.34 6.94 -21.69
CA GLN A 89 7.03 7.27 -23.09
C GLN A 89 7.97 8.35 -23.64
#